data_AF-A0A3P7MS33-F1
#
_entry.id   AF-A0A3P7MS33-F1
#
_cell.length_a   1.000
_cell.length_b   1.000
_cell.length_c   1.000
_cell.angle_alpha   90.00
_cell.angle_beta   90.00
_cell.angle_gamma   90.00
#
_symmetry.space_group_name_H-M   'P 1'
#
loop_
_entity.id
_entity.type
_entity.pdbx_description
1 polymer ?
#
loop_
_entity_poly.entity_id
_entity_poly.type
_entity_poly.pdbx_seq_one_letter_code
_entity_poly.pdbx_strand_id
1 'polypeptide(L)'
;MDEPKTQELRWLDPNKSIRKQMLCPPFHLSFRVKFYVSDPSKLAEEYTRYHFYLQLRLDILEGRLPSAEGSLALLASYAVQYALSILFRGRPDTLDEYHRNYKGTKTELGDYNPEEHPEGYLDNYRFAPGQTADFAKKVAELHAMHRGQSPAEAEFNFLDHAKRLDMYGVELFPAKVGLYQFYLIF
;
A
#
# COMPACT_ATOMS: atom_id res chain seq x y z
N MET A 1 -5.13 33.12 13.82
CA MET A 1 -5.39 32.17 12.72
C MET A 1 -5.44 30.81 13.39
N ASP A 2 -6.64 30.25 13.54
CA ASP A 2 -6.78 28.90 14.09
C ASP A 2 -6.28 27.90 13.05
N GLU A 3 -5.30 27.11 13.45
CA GLU A 3 -4.79 25.97 12.69
C GLU A 3 -5.97 25.01 12.42
N PRO A 4 -6.16 24.53 11.18
CA PRO A 4 -7.27 23.63 10.89
C PRO A 4 -7.09 22.38 11.76
N LYS A 5 -8.05 22.14 12.68
CA LYS A 5 -8.08 20.91 13.48
C LYS A 5 -8.08 19.73 12.52
N THR A 6 -6.94 19.05 12.43
CA THR A 6 -6.83 17.78 11.72
C THR A 6 -7.89 16.85 12.30
N GLN A 7 -8.80 16.39 11.45
CA GLN A 7 -9.88 15.51 11.87
C GLN A 7 -9.26 14.17 12.29
N GLU A 8 -9.12 13.98 13.59
CA GLU A 8 -8.52 12.78 14.19
C GLU A 8 -9.38 11.57 13.81
N LEU A 9 -8.79 10.63 13.06
CA LEU A 9 -9.44 9.37 12.72
C LEU A 9 -9.57 8.52 13.98
N ARG A 10 -10.76 7.99 14.23
CA ARG A 10 -11.03 7.12 15.38
C ARG A 10 -11.55 5.77 14.94
N TRP A 11 -11.01 4.71 15.55
CA TRP A 11 -11.55 3.38 15.39
C TRP A 11 -12.97 3.31 15.98
N LEU A 12 -13.88 2.66 15.26
CA LEU A 12 -15.20 2.36 15.79
C LEU A 12 -15.08 1.29 16.89
N ASP A 13 -15.81 1.50 17.97
CA ASP A 13 -16.02 0.50 19.02
C ASP A 13 -17.06 -0.51 18.53
N PRO A 14 -16.69 -1.79 18.33
CA PRO A 14 -17.61 -2.81 17.82
C PRO A 14 -18.78 -3.09 18.78
N ASN A 15 -18.66 -2.72 20.06
CA ASN A 15 -19.70 -2.93 21.07
C ASN A 15 -20.70 -1.77 21.16
N LYS A 16 -20.51 -0.70 20.37
CA LYS A 16 -21.39 0.48 20.37
C LYS A 16 -22.06 0.64 19.01
N SER A 17 -23.33 1.09 19.01
CA SER A 17 -24.02 1.37 17.76
C SER A 17 -23.39 2.54 17.01
N ILE A 18 -23.35 2.47 15.67
CA ILE A 18 -22.80 3.52 14.80
C ILE A 18 -23.43 4.89 15.11
N ARG A 19 -24.75 4.93 15.37
CA ARG A 19 -25.48 6.17 15.73
C ARG A 19 -24.94 6.87 16.98
N LYS A 20 -24.37 6.13 17.94
CA LYS A 20 -23.75 6.70 19.14
C LYS A 20 -22.33 7.21 18.88
N GLN A 21 -21.70 6.78 17.79
CA GLN A 21 -20.31 7.05 17.47
C GLN A 21 -20.15 8.07 16.33
N MET A 22 -21.18 8.24 15.51
CA MET A 22 -21.18 9.13 14.35
C MET A 22 -22.39 10.07 14.46
N LEU A 23 -22.11 11.35 14.70
CA LEU A 23 -23.13 12.35 15.05
C LEU A 23 -23.60 13.18 13.84
N CYS A 24 -22.82 13.25 12.75
CA CYS A 24 -23.13 14.10 11.61
C CYS A 24 -22.84 13.40 10.26
N PRO A 25 -23.83 13.27 9.36
CA PRO A 25 -23.61 12.85 7.98
C PRO A 25 -23.08 14.02 7.11
N PRO A 26 -22.35 13.74 6.01
CA PRO A 26 -22.01 12.42 5.48
C PRO A 26 -20.97 11.70 6.32
N PHE A 27 -21.21 10.41 6.55
CA PHE A 27 -20.30 9.53 7.27
C PHE A 27 -19.16 9.08 6.36
N HIS A 28 -17.95 9.48 6.68
CA HIS A 28 -16.75 8.99 6.03
C HIS A 28 -16.17 7.87 6.87
N LEU A 29 -16.25 6.64 6.36
CA LEU A 29 -15.67 5.45 6.97
C LEU A 29 -14.54 4.94 6.07
N SER A 30 -13.47 4.48 6.71
CA SER A 30 -12.36 3.83 6.02
C SER A 30 -12.16 2.45 6.63
N PHE A 31 -12.05 1.44 5.78
CA PHE A 31 -11.59 0.13 6.20
C PHE A 31 -10.06 0.15 6.26
N ARG A 32 -9.50 -0.27 7.39
CA ARG A 32 -8.08 -0.13 7.72
C ARG A 32 -7.59 -1.33 8.54
N VAL A 33 -6.31 -1.66 8.43
CA VAL A 33 -5.68 -2.65 9.31
C VAL A 33 -5.31 -1.97 10.63
N LYS A 34 -5.84 -2.48 11.74
CA LYS A 34 -5.58 -1.94 13.08
C LYS A 34 -4.37 -2.59 13.75
N PHE A 35 -4.25 -3.91 13.61
CA PHE A 35 -3.23 -4.69 14.28
C PHE A 35 -2.39 -5.39 13.21
N TYR A 36 -1.10 -5.08 13.18
CA TYR A 36 -0.17 -5.65 12.22
C TYR A 36 0.39 -6.96 12.77
N VAL A 37 0.52 -7.95 11.89
CA VAL A 37 1.22 -9.20 12.22
C VAL A 37 2.71 -9.02 11.99
N SER A 38 3.56 -9.81 12.64
CA SER A 38 5.01 -9.73 12.44
C SER A 38 5.45 -10.11 11.02
N ASP A 39 4.71 -11.00 10.36
CA ASP A 39 5.02 -11.48 9.02
C ASP A 39 3.78 -11.56 8.13
N PRO A 40 3.42 -10.46 7.44
CA PRO A 40 2.20 -10.40 6.61
C PRO A 40 2.28 -11.29 5.37
N SER A 41 3.47 -11.64 4.88
CA SER A 41 3.62 -12.49 3.68
C SER A 41 3.24 -13.95 3.95
N LYS A 42 3.16 -14.36 5.22
CA LYS A 42 2.76 -15.72 5.65
C LYS A 42 1.29 -15.85 6.01
N LEU A 43 0.49 -14.80 5.89
CA LEU A 43 -0.95 -14.88 6.10
C LEU A 43 -1.54 -15.90 5.12
N ALA A 44 -2.23 -16.93 5.64
CA ALA A 44 -2.78 -18.00 4.82
C ALA A 44 -3.97 -17.50 3.99
N GLU A 45 -4.82 -16.67 4.58
CA GLU A 45 -5.97 -16.10 3.91
C GLU A 45 -5.56 -14.93 3.00
N GLU A 46 -5.77 -15.13 1.70
CA GLU A 46 -5.43 -14.16 0.66
C GLU A 46 -6.16 -12.82 0.82
N TYR A 47 -7.45 -12.85 1.19
CA TYR A 47 -8.21 -11.62 1.45
C TYR A 47 -7.59 -10.76 2.54
N THR A 48 -7.14 -11.37 3.64
CA THR A 48 -6.49 -10.65 4.72
C THR A 48 -5.14 -10.10 4.26
N ARG A 49 -4.37 -10.90 3.52
CA ARG A 49 -3.07 -10.50 2.97
C ARG A 49 -3.17 -9.32 1.99
N TYR A 50 -4.20 -9.31 1.14
CA TYR A 50 -4.50 -8.21 0.22
C TYR A 50 -4.81 -6.89 0.97
N HIS A 51 -5.56 -6.95 2.08
CA HIS A 51 -5.82 -5.75 2.89
C HIS A 51 -4.55 -5.21 3.57
N PHE A 52 -3.62 -6.09 3.96
CA PHE A 52 -2.28 -5.69 4.40
C PHE A 52 -1.49 -5.00 3.28
N TYR A 53 -1.52 -5.56 2.06
CA TYR A 53 -0.89 -4.94 0.89
C TYR A 53 -1.44 -3.53 0.64
N LEU A 54 -2.77 -3.37 0.61
CA LEU A 54 -3.41 -2.07 0.41
C LEU A 54 -3.07 -1.07 1.51
N GLN A 55 -3.08 -1.50 2.77
CA GLN A 55 -2.74 -0.65 3.90
C GLN A 55 -1.30 -0.14 3.80
N LEU A 56 -0.34 -1.03 3.56
CA LEU A 56 1.07 -0.66 3.45
C LEU A 56 1.35 0.21 2.22
N ARG A 57 0.69 -0.06 1.09
CA ARG A 57 0.73 0.81 -0.10
C ARG A 57 0.30 2.22 0.22
N LEU A 58 -0.76 2.37 1.01
CA LEU A 58 -1.22 3.68 1.43
C LEU A 58 -0.27 4.32 2.44
N ASP A 59 0.21 3.56 3.42
CA ASP A 59 1.12 4.08 4.43
C ASP A 59 2.42 4.61 3.79
N ILE A 60 2.92 3.98 2.72
CA ILE A 60 4.01 4.52 1.89
C ILE A 60 3.60 5.82 1.20
N LEU A 61 2.42 5.87 0.57
CA LEU A 61 1.94 7.03 -0.17
C LEU A 61 1.71 8.26 0.74
N GLU A 62 1.21 8.03 1.94
CA GLU A 62 0.97 9.04 2.98
C GLU A 62 2.25 9.42 3.73
N GLY A 63 3.36 8.72 3.52
CA GLY A 63 4.63 8.97 4.19
C GLY A 63 4.71 8.45 5.62
N ARG A 64 3.79 7.57 6.03
CA ARG A 64 3.81 6.88 7.33
C ARG A 64 4.91 5.82 7.42
N LEU A 65 5.38 5.33 6.27
CA LEU A 65 6.54 4.43 6.16
C LEU A 65 7.72 5.16 5.50
N PRO A 66 8.35 6.13 6.20
CA PRO A 66 9.54 6.79 5.68
C PRO A 66 10.65 5.77 5.49
N SER A 67 11.32 5.81 4.35
CA SER A 67 12.37 4.86 3.99
C SER A 67 13.28 5.46 2.93
N ALA A 68 14.47 4.89 2.75
CA ALA A 68 15.35 5.31 1.67
C ALA A 68 14.68 5.15 0.30
N GLU A 69 14.96 6.07 -0.61
CA GLU A 69 14.35 6.11 -1.94
C GLU A 69 14.53 4.79 -2.71
N GLY A 70 15.66 4.11 -2.54
CA GLY A 70 15.89 2.78 -3.11
C GLY A 70 14.91 1.72 -2.64
N SER A 71 14.60 1.67 -1.34
CA SER A 71 13.62 0.73 -0.78
C SER A 71 12.21 1.06 -1.25
N LEU A 72 11.87 2.35 -1.33
CA LEU A 72 10.58 2.79 -1.86
C LEU A 72 10.42 2.47 -3.34
N ALA A 73 11.48 2.64 -4.14
CA ALA A 73 11.48 2.28 -5.56
C ALA A 73 11.33 0.76 -5.76
N LEU A 74 11.99 -0.05 -4.92
CA LEU A 74 11.83 -1.50 -4.94
C LEU A 74 10.39 -1.92 -4.61
N LEU A 75 9.81 -1.39 -3.55
CA LEU A 75 8.41 -1.66 -3.20
C LEU A 75 7.44 -1.17 -4.28
N ALA A 76 7.70 0.00 -4.88
CA ALA A 76 6.94 0.49 -6.01
C ALA A 76 7.04 -0.44 -7.23
N SER A 77 8.22 -1.01 -7.50
CA SER A 77 8.39 -1.94 -8.64
C SER A 77 7.62 -3.24 -8.47
N TYR A 78 7.57 -3.80 -7.25
CA TYR A 78 6.69 -4.95 -6.95
C TYR A 78 5.21 -4.56 -7.05
N ALA A 79 4.85 -3.36 -6.60
CA ALA A 79 3.49 -2.85 -6.73
C ALA A 79 3.09 -2.63 -8.19
N VAL A 80 4.02 -2.22 -9.07
CA VAL A 80 3.79 -2.11 -10.51
C VAL A 80 3.61 -3.50 -11.13
N GLN A 81 4.51 -4.44 -10.85
CA GLN A 81 4.39 -5.84 -11.31
C GLN A 81 3.03 -6.44 -10.89
N TYR A 82 2.64 -6.24 -9.61
CA TYR A 82 1.36 -6.69 -9.09
C TYR A 82 0.17 -5.94 -9.69
N ALA A 83 0.20 -4.61 -9.70
CA ALA A 83 -0.95 -3.80 -10.12
C ALA A 83 -1.19 -3.86 -11.63
N LEU A 84 -0.16 -3.87 -12.47
CA LEU A 84 -0.34 -4.03 -13.91
C LEU A 84 -0.93 -5.39 -14.26
N SER A 85 -0.54 -6.44 -13.52
CA SER A 85 -1.18 -7.76 -13.67
C SER A 85 -2.69 -7.76 -13.39
N ILE A 86 -3.17 -6.78 -12.60
CA ILE A 86 -4.58 -6.61 -12.19
C ILE A 86 -5.29 -5.54 -13.04
N LEU A 87 -4.64 -4.43 -13.39
CA LEU A 87 -5.24 -3.25 -14.05
C LEU A 87 -5.55 -3.46 -15.53
N PHE A 88 -4.85 -4.36 -16.23
CA PHE A 88 -5.22 -4.73 -17.61
C PHE A 88 -6.54 -5.53 -17.71
N ARG A 89 -7.24 -5.79 -16.60
CA ARG A 89 -8.35 -6.76 -16.55
C ARG A 89 -9.74 -6.18 -16.31
N GLY A 90 -9.92 -4.86 -16.37
CA GLY A 90 -11.16 -4.24 -15.85
C GLY A 90 -11.30 -4.51 -14.35
N ARG A 91 -12.10 -3.73 -13.62
CA ARG A 91 -12.33 -4.04 -12.21
C ARG A 91 -13.34 -5.19 -12.14
N PRO A 92 -12.98 -6.41 -11.70
CA PRO A 92 -14.00 -7.36 -11.31
C PRO A 92 -14.62 -6.88 -9.99
N ASP A 93 -15.94 -7.02 -9.86
CA ASP A 93 -16.64 -6.60 -8.66
C ASP A 93 -16.25 -7.45 -7.43
N THR A 94 -15.64 -8.63 -7.64
CA THR A 94 -15.17 -9.54 -6.58
C THR A 94 -13.86 -10.27 -6.95
N LEU A 95 -13.03 -10.61 -5.94
CA LEU A 95 -11.77 -11.35 -6.12
C LEU A 95 -12.00 -12.83 -6.51
N ASP A 96 -13.15 -13.41 -6.15
CA ASP A 96 -13.53 -14.77 -6.54
C ASP A 96 -13.79 -14.88 -8.06
N GLU A 97 -14.34 -13.82 -8.67
CA GLU A 97 -14.51 -13.71 -10.12
C GLU A 97 -13.16 -13.57 -10.84
N TYR A 98 -12.21 -12.86 -10.22
CA TYR A 98 -10.85 -12.70 -10.70
C TYR A 98 -10.12 -14.04 -10.86
N HIS A 99 -10.27 -14.97 -9.91
CA HIS A 99 -9.62 -16.29 -9.97
C HIS A 99 -10.35 -17.31 -10.86
N ARG A 100 -11.69 -17.27 -10.94
CA ARG A 100 -12.49 -18.28 -11.65
C ARG A 100 -12.48 -18.11 -13.18
N ASN A 101 -12.43 -16.87 -13.67
CA ASN A 101 -12.50 -16.58 -15.11
C ASN A 101 -11.13 -16.62 -15.81
N TYR A 102 -10.07 -17.01 -15.09
CA TYR A 102 -8.70 -16.85 -15.53
C TYR A 102 -8.18 -18.03 -16.38
N LYS A 103 -7.86 -17.77 -17.66
CA LYS A 103 -7.27 -18.73 -18.62
C LYS A 103 -5.92 -18.28 -19.22
N GLY A 104 -5.20 -17.35 -18.56
CA GLY A 104 -3.85 -16.93 -18.98
C GLY A 104 -2.74 -17.77 -18.30
N THR A 105 -1.59 -17.92 -18.95
CA THR A 105 -0.39 -18.47 -18.30
C THR A 105 0.02 -17.53 -17.15
N LYS A 106 0.21 -18.09 -15.95
CA LYS A 106 0.40 -17.39 -14.66
C LYS A 106 1.58 -16.39 -14.62
N THR A 107 2.43 -16.40 -15.64
CA THR A 107 3.78 -15.83 -15.64
C THR A 107 3.93 -14.58 -16.49
N GLU A 108 2.96 -14.23 -17.35
CA GLU A 108 3.12 -13.17 -18.37
C GLU A 108 2.32 -11.89 -18.08
N LEU A 109 1.45 -11.90 -17.07
CA LEU A 109 0.57 -10.75 -16.82
C LEU A 109 1.22 -9.78 -15.84
N GLY A 110 1.46 -8.56 -16.33
CA GLY A 110 2.14 -7.50 -15.59
C GLY A 110 3.64 -7.42 -15.85
N ASP A 111 4.19 -8.29 -16.69
CA ASP A 111 5.60 -8.23 -17.08
C ASP A 111 5.92 -6.96 -17.88
N TYR A 112 7.12 -6.43 -17.67
CA TYR A 112 7.63 -5.34 -18.46
C TYR A 112 7.78 -5.74 -19.94
N ASN A 113 7.03 -5.08 -20.80
CA ASN A 113 7.15 -5.08 -22.25
C ASN A 113 7.57 -3.68 -22.75
N PRO A 114 8.71 -3.51 -23.45
CA PRO A 114 9.14 -2.22 -23.98
C PRO A 114 8.14 -1.54 -24.93
N GLU A 115 7.30 -2.31 -25.64
CA GLU A 115 6.28 -1.76 -26.55
C GLU A 115 5.08 -1.18 -25.79
N GLU A 116 4.72 -1.78 -24.66
CA GLU A 116 3.60 -1.35 -23.81
C GLU A 116 4.02 -0.37 -22.70
N HIS A 117 5.30 -0.38 -22.35
CA HIS A 117 5.90 0.40 -21.26
C HIS A 117 7.06 1.26 -21.78
N PRO A 118 6.75 2.27 -22.63
CA PRO A 118 7.75 3.19 -23.14
C PRO A 118 8.35 4.04 -22.02
N GLU A 119 9.44 4.76 -22.32
CA GLU A 119 10.03 5.72 -21.38
C GLU A 119 8.98 6.71 -20.86
N GLY A 120 8.96 6.92 -19.55
CA GLY A 120 8.02 7.82 -18.88
C GLY A 120 6.63 7.24 -18.58
N TYR A 121 6.37 5.95 -18.84
CA TYR A 121 5.05 5.34 -18.56
C TYR A 121 4.62 5.41 -17.08
N LEU A 122 5.56 5.65 -16.17
CA LEU A 122 5.31 5.81 -14.73
C LEU A 122 5.32 7.26 -14.23
N ASP A 123 5.53 8.27 -15.09
CA ASP A 123 5.76 9.66 -14.65
C ASP A 123 4.56 10.29 -13.95
N ASN A 124 3.35 9.85 -14.30
CA ASN A 124 2.10 10.32 -13.71
C ASN A 124 1.72 9.55 -12.43
N TYR A 125 2.48 8.53 -12.04
CA TYR A 125 2.20 7.72 -10.87
C TYR A 125 2.90 8.32 -9.65
N ARG A 126 2.15 8.43 -8.56
CA ARG A 126 2.68 8.83 -7.27
C ARG A 126 2.79 7.62 -6.36
N PHE A 127 4.01 7.19 -6.08
CA PHE A 127 4.25 6.00 -5.25
C PHE A 127 4.52 6.34 -3.79
N ALA A 128 5.19 7.47 -3.54
CA ALA A 128 5.62 7.96 -2.24
C ALA A 128 5.55 9.51 -2.20
N PRO A 129 5.52 10.14 -1.02
CA PRO A 129 5.61 11.59 -0.92
C PRO A 129 7.00 12.07 -1.34
N GLY A 130 7.06 13.22 -2.03
CA GLY A 130 8.33 13.85 -2.38
C GLY A 130 9.23 13.05 -3.34
N GLN A 131 8.66 12.17 -4.17
CA GLN A 131 9.43 11.40 -5.16
C GLN A 131 10.23 12.31 -6.09
N THR A 132 11.47 11.91 -6.39
CA THR A 132 12.37 12.65 -7.29
C THR A 132 11.98 12.48 -8.75
N ALA A 133 12.56 13.28 -9.65
CA ALA A 133 12.35 13.14 -11.09
C ALA A 133 12.84 11.78 -11.63
N ASP A 134 13.90 11.22 -11.02
CA ASP A 134 14.48 9.94 -11.43
C ASP A 134 13.79 8.72 -10.79
N PHE A 135 12.86 8.95 -9.85
CA PHE A 135 12.19 7.88 -9.12
C PHE A 135 11.44 6.93 -10.06
N ALA A 136 10.64 7.48 -10.98
CA ALA A 136 9.86 6.69 -11.94
C ALA A 136 10.76 5.82 -12.82
N LYS A 137 11.90 6.36 -13.27
CA LYS A 137 12.90 5.64 -14.04
C LYS A 137 13.47 4.47 -13.25
N LYS A 138 13.85 4.68 -11.98
CA LYS A 138 14.35 3.61 -11.11
C LYS A 138 13.31 2.50 -10.89
N VAL A 139 12.04 2.87 -10.74
CA VAL A 139 10.94 1.89 -10.62
C VAL A 139 10.80 1.07 -11.90
N ALA A 140 10.87 1.71 -13.07
CA ALA A 140 10.80 1.03 -14.37
C ALA A 140 11.97 0.05 -14.58
N GLU A 141 13.20 0.45 -14.22
CA GLU A 141 14.39 -0.41 -14.28
C GLU A 141 14.23 -1.65 -13.39
N LEU A 142 13.74 -1.48 -12.16
CA LEU A 142 13.47 -2.59 -11.24
C LEU A 142 12.30 -3.46 -11.71
N HIS A 143 11.25 -2.86 -12.29
CA HIS A 143 10.12 -3.59 -12.86
C HIS A 143 10.55 -4.54 -13.98
N ALA A 144 11.48 -4.10 -14.85
CA ALA A 144 12.05 -4.94 -15.89
C ALA A 144 12.80 -6.17 -15.35
N MET A 145 13.34 -6.09 -14.12
CA MET A 145 14.02 -7.22 -13.45
C MET A 145 13.05 -8.24 -12.85
N HIS A 146 11.77 -7.91 -12.69
CA HIS A 146 10.77 -8.81 -12.12
C HIS A 146 10.07 -9.69 -13.16
N ARG A 147 10.54 -9.68 -14.42
CA ARG A 147 9.97 -10.46 -15.51
C ARG A 147 9.82 -11.93 -15.14
N GLY A 148 8.62 -12.46 -15.33
CA GLY A 148 8.26 -13.83 -15.00
C GLY A 148 7.85 -14.04 -13.53
N GLN A 149 7.86 -13.00 -12.69
CA GLN A 149 7.24 -13.09 -11.36
C GLN A 149 5.72 -13.04 -11.51
N SER A 150 5.06 -14.06 -10.97
CA SER A 150 3.60 -14.07 -10.90
C SER A 150 3.08 -12.99 -9.94
N PRO A 151 1.79 -12.60 -10.07
CA PRO A 151 1.21 -11.60 -9.17
C PRO A 151 1.31 -11.99 -7.69
N ALA A 152 1.11 -13.27 -7.37
CA ALA A 152 1.24 -13.76 -6.00
C ALA A 152 2.68 -13.64 -5.46
N GLU A 153 3.69 -13.84 -6.31
CA GLU A 153 5.10 -13.65 -5.92
C GLU A 153 5.44 -12.18 -5.75
N ALA A 154 4.93 -11.30 -6.61
CA ALA A 154 5.09 -9.85 -6.47
C ALA A 154 4.45 -9.34 -5.17
N GLU A 155 3.23 -9.78 -4.84
CA GLU A 155 2.56 -9.48 -3.57
C GLU A 155 3.38 -9.99 -2.37
N PHE A 156 3.82 -11.25 -2.43
CA PHE A 156 4.63 -11.85 -1.39
C PHE A 156 5.93 -11.05 -1.16
N ASN A 157 6.66 -10.74 -2.24
CA ASN A 157 7.91 -9.99 -2.18
C ASN A 157 7.71 -8.58 -1.65
N PHE A 158 6.62 -7.91 -2.04
CA PHE A 158 6.24 -6.61 -1.50
C PHE A 158 6.05 -6.68 0.02
N LEU A 159 5.21 -7.59 0.50
CA LEU A 159 4.91 -7.73 1.92
C LEU A 159 6.12 -8.17 2.75
N ASP A 160 6.93 -9.07 2.20
CA ASP A 160 8.15 -9.56 2.83
C ASP A 160 9.21 -8.45 2.98
N HIS A 161 9.28 -7.51 2.03
CA HIS A 161 10.16 -6.34 2.16
C HIS A 161 9.55 -5.26 3.06
N ALA A 162 8.26 -4.96 2.93
CA ALA A 162 7.59 -3.89 3.65
C ALA A 162 7.60 -4.11 5.18
N LYS A 163 7.57 -5.37 5.65
CA LYS A 163 7.67 -5.69 7.09
C LYS A 163 9.01 -5.31 7.73
N ARG A 164 10.04 -5.06 6.91
CA ARG A 164 11.39 -4.70 7.38
C ARG A 164 11.61 -3.19 7.48
N LEU A 165 10.61 -2.38 7.11
CA LEU A 165 10.70 -0.93 7.25
C LEU A 165 10.56 -0.55 8.73
N ASP A 166 11.35 0.41 9.20
CA ASP A 166 11.43 0.76 10.64
C ASP A 166 10.08 1.16 11.25
N MET A 167 9.20 1.76 10.45
CA MET A 167 7.88 2.23 10.88
C MET A 167 6.76 1.22 10.60
N TYR A 168 7.09 -0.02 10.21
CA TYR A 168 6.09 -1.06 9.95
C TYR A 168 5.25 -1.35 11.19
N GLY A 169 3.92 -1.17 11.06
CA GLY A 169 2.97 -1.43 12.13
C GLY A 169 3.05 -0.46 13.31
N VAL A 170 3.82 0.63 13.19
CA VAL A 170 3.97 1.64 14.24
C VAL A 170 2.92 2.74 14.08
N GLU A 171 2.24 3.07 15.17
CA GLU A 171 1.39 4.26 15.25
C GLU A 171 2.07 5.33 16.13
N LEU A 172 2.22 6.54 15.57
CA LEU A 172 2.86 7.66 16.25
C LEU A 172 1.81 8.52 16.97
N PHE A 173 1.99 8.71 18.27
CA PHE A 173 1.13 9.57 19.08
C PHE A 173 1.90 10.79 19.58
N PRO A 174 1.42 12.02 19.30
CA PRO A 174 2.06 13.23 19.81
C PRO A 174 1.97 13.27 21.33
N ALA A 175 3.11 13.43 21.98
CA ALA A 175 3.24 13.57 23.42
C ALA A 175 4.03 14.85 23.76
N LYS A 176 3.77 15.40 24.94
CA LYS A 176 4.44 16.61 25.44
C LYS A 176 4.99 16.37 26.84
N VAL A 177 6.25 16.72 27.07
CA VAL A 177 6.84 16.85 28.42
C VAL A 177 7.42 18.24 28.54
N GLY A 178 6.77 19.08 29.34
CA GLY A 178 7.07 20.51 29.42
C GLY A 178 6.86 21.20 28.07
N LEU A 179 7.90 21.88 27.58
CA LEU A 179 7.90 22.56 26.27
C LEU A 179 8.34 21.64 25.11
N TYR A 180 8.75 20.40 25.39
CA TYR A 180 9.23 19.48 24.37
C TYR A 180 8.07 18.62 23.85
N GLN A 181 7.90 18.61 22.53
CA GLN A 181 7.00 17.70 21.83
C GLN A 181 7.82 16.56 21.23
N PHE A 182 7.36 15.33 21.43
CA PHE A 182 7.94 14.11 20.87
C PHE A 182 6.82 13.15 20.46
N TYR A 183 7.16 12.06 19.79
CA TYR A 183 6.19 11.05 19.37
C TYR A 183 6.44 9.75 20.13
N LEU A 184 5.38 9.20 20.71
CA LEU A 184 5.38 7.86 21.28
C LEU A 184 5.07 6.84 20.18
N ILE A 185 5.77 5.71 20.26
CA ILE A 185 5.61 4.54 19.38
C ILE A 185 4.79 3.53 20.18
N PHE A 186 3.64 3.12 19.66
CA PHE A 186 2.79 2.07 20.23
C PHE A 186 2.59 0.92 19.25
#